data_AF-A0A2J0MSJ5-F1
#
_entry.id   AF-A0A2J0MSJ5-F1
#
_cell.length_a   1.000
_cell.length_b   1.000
_cell.length_c   1.000
_cell.angle_alpha   90.00
_cell.angle_beta   90.00
_cell.angle_gamma   90.00
#
_symmetry.space_group_name_H-M   'P 1'
#
loop_
_entity.id
_entity.type
_entity.pdbx_description
1 polymer ?
#
loop_
_entity_poly.entity_id
_entity_poly.type
_entity_poly.pdbx_seq_one_letter_code
_entity_poly.pdbx_strand_id
1 'polypeptide(L)'
;MNLYTPRKTVSFWKKPVPFFEAVGLLIILSIILTTVVLIISSRISHIASDVSANISNTKIPPHEKRHRYSPEEKWQFRPRPLSVQKMKTQGCVTDGFLSSYGKKYADDLAELIKRSECYYLHRALETWLVPPDFYFAKEMMQKIDRPNIVYGMFIAEALN
;
A
#
# COMPACT_ATOMS: atom_id res chain seq x y z
N MET A 1 28.84 49.92 56.19
CA MET A 1 29.24 48.55 56.58
C MET A 1 28.65 47.59 55.55
N ASN A 2 29.46 47.12 54.61
CA ASN A 2 29.04 46.15 53.58
C ASN A 2 29.26 44.73 54.14
N LEU A 3 28.18 44.00 54.42
CA LEU A 3 28.24 42.60 54.83
C LEU A 3 28.19 41.72 53.58
N TYR A 4 29.36 41.43 53.03
CA TYR A 4 29.52 40.38 52.01
C TYR A 4 29.70 39.05 52.74
N THR A 5 28.72 38.15 52.65
CA THR A 5 28.87 36.75 53.07
C THR A 5 29.09 35.86 51.85
N PRO A 6 30.18 35.07 51.79
CA PRO A 6 30.42 34.22 50.64
C PRO A 6 29.45 33.03 50.64
N ARG A 7 28.79 32.81 49.50
CA ARG A 7 27.95 31.64 49.23
C ARG A 7 28.85 30.41 49.11
N LYS A 8 28.75 29.46 50.05
CA LYS A 8 29.41 28.15 49.95
C LYS A 8 28.83 27.39 48.75
N THR A 9 29.62 27.22 47.70
CA THR A 9 29.33 26.27 46.62
C THR A 9 29.59 24.87 47.15
N VAL A 10 28.54 24.13 47.47
CA VAL A 10 28.65 22.71 47.80
C VAL A 10 28.93 21.96 46.51
N SER A 11 30.17 21.52 46.31
CA SER A 11 30.52 20.66 45.17
C SER A 11 29.86 19.29 45.37
N PHE A 12 28.84 18.99 44.57
CA PHE A 12 28.06 17.75 44.60
C PHE A 12 28.88 16.49 44.27
N TRP A 13 30.09 16.66 43.70
CA TRP A 13 30.93 15.56 43.21
C TRP A 13 32.10 15.29 44.14
N LYS A 14 31.86 14.64 45.28
CA LYS A 14 32.93 14.03 46.09
C LYS A 14 32.47 12.76 46.78
N LYS A 15 32.39 11.66 46.02
CA LYS A 15 32.80 10.34 46.51
C LYS A 15 33.43 9.57 45.34
N PRO A 16 34.70 9.15 45.43
CA PRO A 16 35.26 8.22 44.46
C PRO A 16 34.51 6.90 44.63
N VAL A 17 33.77 6.47 43.60
CA VAL A 17 33.19 5.12 43.60
C VAL A 17 34.35 4.14 43.61
N PRO A 18 34.45 3.22 44.58
CA PRO A 18 35.55 2.28 44.64
C PRO A 18 35.57 1.48 43.34
N PHE A 19 36.75 1.37 42.72
CA PHE A 19 36.95 0.81 41.38
C PHE A 19 36.22 -0.54 41.19
N PHE A 20 36.21 -1.40 42.22
CA PHE A 20 35.54 -2.69 42.19
C PHE A 20 34.00 -2.62 42.13
N GLU A 21 33.36 -1.62 42.73
CA GLU A 21 31.91 -1.43 42.63
C GLU A 21 31.50 -0.93 41.24
N ALA A 22 32.29 -0.02 40.66
CA ALA A 22 32.07 0.46 39.29
C ALA A 22 32.25 -0.67 38.27
N VAL A 23 33.27 -1.51 38.43
CA VAL A 23 33.50 -2.70 37.59
C VAL A 23 32.36 -3.71 37.75
N GLY A 24 31.90 -3.96 38.98
CA GLY A 24 30.76 -4.85 39.24
C GLY A 24 29.48 -4.38 38.54
N LEU A 25 29.17 -3.08 38.62
CA LEU A 25 28.01 -2.50 37.94
C LEU A 25 28.12 -2.59 36.41
N LEU A 26 29.31 -2.40 35.84
CA LEU A 26 29.54 -2.53 34.40
C LEU A 26 29.34 -3.97 33.91
N ILE A 27 29.81 -4.96 34.68
CA ILE A 27 29.61 -6.38 34.35
C ILE A 27 28.11 -6.71 34.36
N ILE A 28 27.38 -6.29 35.40
CA ILE A 28 25.93 -6.49 35.51
C ILE A 28 25.19 -5.84 34.33
N LEU A 29 25.53 -4.59 33.99
CA LEU A 29 24.96 -3.90 32.82
C LEU A 29 25.23 -4.63 31.51
N SER A 30 26.43 -5.20 31.33
CA SER A 30 26.75 -5.97 30.11
C SER A 30 25.93 -7.27 30.02
N ILE A 31 25.68 -7.94 31.15
CA ILE A 31 24.86 -9.16 31.20
C ILE A 31 23.39 -8.82 30.90
N ILE A 32 22.87 -7.72 31.46
CA ILE A 32 21.52 -7.25 31.18
C ILE A 32 21.39 -6.88 29.70
N LEU A 33 22.37 -6.19 29.13
CA LEU A 33 22.32 -5.80 27.71
C LEU A 33 22.35 -7.01 26.78
N THR A 34 23.24 -7.98 27.04
CA THR A 34 23.33 -9.19 26.21
C THR A 34 22.07 -10.05 26.30
N THR A 35 21.48 -10.20 27.49
CA THR A 35 20.22 -10.95 27.67
C THR A 35 19.05 -10.27 26.96
N VAL A 36 18.93 -8.94 27.01
CA VAL A 36 17.90 -8.18 26.27
C VAL A 36 18.06 -8.35 24.75
N VAL A 37 19.29 -8.26 24.24
CA VAL A 37 19.56 -8.46 22.81
C VAL A 37 19.16 -9.87 22.36
N LEU A 38 19.47 -10.91 23.14
CA LEU A 38 19.09 -12.28 22.83
C LEU A 38 17.56 -12.50 22.83
N ILE A 39 16.84 -11.85 23.74
CA ILE A 39 15.36 -11.89 23.77
C ILE A 39 14.78 -11.22 22.52
N ILE A 40 15.31 -10.06 22.12
CA ILE A 40 14.83 -9.35 20.91
C ILE A 40 15.13 -10.18 19.65
N SER A 41 16.34 -10.75 19.53
CA SER A 41 16.71 -11.56 18.36
C SER A 41 15.87 -12.82 18.23
N SER A 42 15.56 -13.50 19.34
CA SER A 42 14.68 -14.67 19.31
C SER A 42 13.26 -14.30 18.86
N ARG A 43 12.69 -13.19 19.34
CA ARG A 43 11.38 -12.69 18.91
C ARG A 43 11.34 -12.36 17.42
N ILE A 44 12.39 -11.72 16.89
CA ILE A 44 12.49 -11.41 15.45
C ILE A 44 12.54 -12.69 14.62
N SER A 45 13.29 -13.72 15.06
CA SER A 45 13.36 -15.00 14.33
C SER A 45 12.02 -15.75 14.25
N HIS A 46 11.19 -15.66 15.30
CA HIS A 46 9.83 -16.20 15.27
C HIS A 46 8.93 -15.43 14.30
N ILE A 47 8.96 -14.09 14.32
CA ILE A 47 8.18 -13.26 13.39
C ILE A 47 8.59 -13.52 11.93
N ALA A 48 9.90 -13.63 11.65
CA ALA A 48 10.38 -13.95 10.31
C ALA A 48 9.90 -15.32 9.82
N SER A 49 9.84 -16.31 10.73
CA SER A 49 9.34 -17.65 10.41
C SER A 49 7.83 -17.66 10.15
N ASP A 50 7.06 -16.88 10.91
CA ASP A 50 5.61 -16.75 10.73
C ASP A 50 5.28 -16.00 9.43
N VAL A 51 6.04 -14.96 9.08
CA VAL A 51 5.92 -14.25 7.80
C VAL A 51 6.30 -15.16 6.63
N SER A 52 7.40 -15.92 6.75
CA SER A 52 7.81 -16.88 5.70
C SER A 52 6.80 -18.01 5.52
N ALA A 53 6.20 -18.51 6.60
CA ALA A 53 5.16 -19.54 6.56
C ALA A 53 3.86 -19.01 5.93
N ASN A 54 3.48 -17.76 6.22
CA ASN A 54 2.32 -17.12 5.58
C ASN A 54 2.55 -16.80 4.09
N ILE A 55 3.75 -16.38 3.69
CA ILE A 55 4.09 -16.15 2.28
C ILE A 55 4.08 -17.48 1.51
N SER A 56 4.61 -18.57 2.09
CA SER A 56 4.57 -19.90 1.47
C SER A 56 3.16 -20.47 1.32
N ASN A 57 2.22 -20.06 2.18
CA ASN A 57 0.81 -20.48 2.11
C ASN A 57 -0.08 -19.53 1.30
N THR A 58 0.46 -18.38 0.87
CA THR A 58 -0.21 -17.53 -0.10
C THR A 58 -0.04 -18.17 -1.47
N LYS A 59 -0.85 -19.21 -1.73
CA LYS A 59 -1.11 -19.64 -3.11
C LYS A 59 -1.57 -18.38 -3.84
N ILE A 60 -0.71 -17.86 -4.71
CA ILE A 60 -1.10 -16.94 -5.76
C ILE A 60 -2.38 -17.57 -6.34
N PRO A 61 -3.54 -16.89 -6.25
CA PRO A 61 -4.77 -17.46 -6.78
C PRO A 61 -4.46 -17.87 -8.20
N PRO A 62 -4.73 -19.14 -8.58
CA PRO A 62 -4.33 -19.65 -9.88
C PRO A 62 -4.80 -18.65 -10.91
N HIS A 63 -3.86 -18.11 -11.70
CA HIS A 63 -4.12 -17.12 -12.74
C HIS A 63 -5.43 -17.51 -13.41
N GLU A 64 -6.47 -16.75 -13.10
CA GLU A 64 -7.84 -17.06 -13.47
C GLU A 64 -7.81 -17.38 -14.97
N LYS A 65 -8.30 -18.57 -15.33
CA LYS A 65 -8.06 -19.20 -16.64
C LYS A 65 -8.30 -18.14 -17.70
N ARG A 66 -7.23 -17.71 -18.39
CA ARG A 66 -7.28 -16.73 -19.47
C ARG A 66 -8.38 -17.19 -20.42
N HIS A 67 -9.55 -16.54 -20.38
CA HIS A 67 -10.69 -16.90 -21.19
C HIS A 67 -10.21 -16.93 -22.65
N ARG A 68 -10.37 -18.08 -23.29
CA ARG A 68 -9.87 -18.31 -24.65
C ARG A 68 -10.64 -17.38 -25.58
N TYR A 69 -9.95 -16.37 -26.11
CA TYR A 69 -10.48 -15.44 -27.10
C TYR A 69 -11.17 -16.21 -28.23
N SER A 70 -12.47 -15.95 -28.45
CA SER A 70 -13.19 -16.52 -29.59
C SER A 70 -12.84 -15.70 -30.84
N PRO A 71 -12.26 -16.31 -31.89
CA PRO A 71 -11.79 -15.58 -33.07
C PRO A 71 -12.89 -14.88 -33.91
N GLU A 72 -14.18 -15.12 -33.62
CA GLU A 72 -15.28 -14.70 -34.48
C GLU A 72 -15.79 -13.27 -34.22
N GLU A 73 -15.41 -12.62 -33.11
CA GLU A 73 -15.81 -11.23 -32.85
C GLU A 73 -14.86 -10.27 -33.60
N LYS A 74 -15.20 -9.91 -34.85
CA LYS A 74 -14.47 -8.89 -35.64
C LYS A 74 -14.66 -7.52 -34.99
N TRP A 75 -13.91 -7.24 -33.93
CA TRP A 75 -13.97 -5.98 -33.19
C TRP A 75 -13.47 -4.83 -34.08
N GLN A 76 -14.41 -4.06 -34.64
CA GLN A 76 -14.11 -2.77 -35.27
C GLN A 76 -14.25 -1.67 -34.22
N PHE A 77 -13.15 -1.31 -33.57
CA PHE A 77 -13.13 -0.13 -32.72
C PHE A 77 -13.31 1.13 -33.58
N ARG A 78 -14.45 1.80 -33.40
CA ARG A 78 -14.68 3.15 -33.90
C ARG A 78 -14.74 4.09 -32.69
N PRO A 79 -13.70 4.89 -32.43
CA PRO A 79 -13.76 5.84 -31.34
C PRO A 79 -14.88 6.83 -31.61
N ARG A 80 -15.78 7.01 -30.64
CA ARG A 80 -16.77 8.09 -30.69
C ARG A 80 -16.04 9.44 -30.57
N PRO A 81 -16.60 10.53 -31.13
CA PRO A 81 -16.03 11.86 -30.93
C PRO A 81 -15.86 12.17 -29.44
N LEU A 82 -14.63 12.46 -29.03
CA LEU A 82 -14.27 12.78 -27.65
C LEU A 82 -14.39 14.29 -27.42
N SER A 83 -14.94 14.70 -26.27
CA SER A 83 -14.96 16.10 -25.86
C SER A 83 -13.93 16.34 -24.77
N VAL A 84 -12.78 16.94 -25.15
CA VAL A 84 -11.73 17.32 -24.20
C VAL A 84 -12.27 18.24 -23.10
N GLN A 85 -13.20 19.15 -23.46
CA GLN A 85 -13.82 20.05 -22.48
C GLN A 85 -14.60 19.27 -21.43
N LYS A 86 -15.42 18.29 -21.83
CA LYS A 86 -16.12 17.41 -20.87
C LYS A 86 -15.16 16.55 -20.06
N MET A 87 -14.06 16.06 -20.63
CA MET A 87 -13.06 15.31 -19.86
C MET A 87 -12.44 16.16 -18.74
N LYS A 88 -12.24 17.46 -18.98
CA LYS A 88 -11.70 18.40 -17.98
C LYS A 88 -12.70 18.74 -16.89
N THR A 89 -13.98 18.94 -17.23
CA THR A 89 -15.01 19.41 -16.28
C THR A 89 -15.82 18.29 -15.62
N GLN A 90 -15.85 17.10 -16.24
CA GLN A 90 -16.63 15.93 -15.82
C GLN A 90 -15.72 14.69 -15.73
N GLY A 91 -14.45 14.90 -15.38
CA GLY A 91 -13.49 13.83 -15.10
C GLY A 91 -13.57 13.37 -13.65
N CYS A 92 -13.56 12.06 -13.43
CA CYS A 92 -13.59 11.43 -12.12
C CYS A 92 -12.43 10.47 -11.97
N VAL A 93 -11.82 10.41 -10.78
CA VAL A 93 -10.75 9.45 -10.48
C VAL A 93 -11.37 8.13 -10.06
N THR A 94 -11.00 7.04 -10.73
CA THR A 94 -11.58 5.71 -10.52
C THR A 94 -10.51 4.63 -10.60
N ASP A 95 -9.45 4.80 -9.82
CA ASP A 95 -8.26 3.94 -9.81
C ASP A 95 -8.65 2.45 -9.69
N GLY A 96 -8.41 1.71 -10.76
CA GLY A 96 -8.55 0.26 -10.80
C GLY A 96 -9.99 -0.26 -10.73
N PHE A 97 -11.00 0.58 -11.00
CA PHE A 97 -12.41 0.19 -10.98
C PHE A 97 -12.73 -0.96 -11.96
N LEU A 98 -12.16 -0.93 -13.17
CA LEU A 98 -12.26 -2.00 -14.17
C LEU A 98 -11.19 -3.09 -14.00
N SER A 99 -10.40 -3.03 -12.92
CA SER A 99 -9.36 -4.00 -12.58
C SER A 99 -9.75 -4.79 -11.32
N SER A 100 -8.99 -5.84 -11.01
CA SER A 100 -9.22 -6.74 -9.88
C SER A 100 -9.27 -6.06 -8.51
N TYR A 101 -8.65 -4.88 -8.36
CA TYR A 101 -8.67 -4.10 -7.13
C TYR A 101 -10.10 -3.64 -6.74
N GLY A 102 -10.98 -3.46 -7.73
CA GLY A 102 -12.38 -3.06 -7.53
C GLY A 102 -13.35 -4.21 -7.25
N LYS A 103 -12.97 -5.48 -7.42
CA LYS A 103 -13.92 -6.63 -7.41
C LYS A 103 -14.79 -6.69 -6.14
N LYS A 104 -14.23 -6.38 -4.97
CA LYS A 104 -14.96 -6.43 -3.68
C LYS A 104 -16.08 -5.37 -3.58
N TYR A 105 -15.93 -4.23 -4.25
CA TYR A 105 -16.84 -3.09 -4.17
C TYR A 105 -17.44 -2.76 -5.55
N ALA A 106 -17.39 -3.72 -6.47
CA ALA A 106 -17.74 -3.54 -7.87
C ALA A 106 -19.17 -2.99 -8.03
N ASP A 107 -20.10 -3.55 -7.26
CA ASP A 107 -21.53 -3.22 -7.30
C ASP A 107 -21.79 -1.79 -6.86
N ASP A 108 -21.28 -1.42 -5.68
CA ASP A 108 -21.44 -0.09 -5.10
C ASP A 108 -20.78 0.98 -5.98
N LEU A 109 -19.60 0.69 -6.52
CA LEU A 109 -18.88 1.60 -7.42
C LEU A 109 -19.61 1.75 -8.77
N ALA A 110 -20.16 0.66 -9.33
CA ALA A 110 -20.94 0.72 -10.55
C ALA A 110 -22.21 1.56 -10.36
N GLU A 111 -22.90 1.41 -9.23
CA GLU A 111 -24.07 2.24 -8.90
C GLU A 111 -23.68 3.72 -8.73
N LEU A 112 -22.57 3.99 -8.05
CA LEU A 112 -22.04 5.35 -7.89
C LEU A 112 -21.71 6.00 -9.24
N ILE A 113 -21.05 5.27 -10.14
CA ILE A 113 -20.72 5.77 -11.48
C ILE A 113 -22.00 5.96 -12.29
N LYS A 114 -22.97 5.06 -12.18
CA LYS A 114 -24.26 5.15 -12.89
C LYS A 114 -25.01 6.44 -12.55
N ARG A 115 -25.02 6.84 -11.28
CA ARG A 115 -25.68 8.08 -10.81
C ARG A 115 -24.82 9.36 -10.95
N SER A 116 -23.53 9.21 -11.25
CA SER A 116 -22.61 10.35 -11.38
C SER A 116 -22.80 11.12 -12.71
N GLU A 117 -22.31 12.35 -12.78
CA GLU A 117 -22.20 13.09 -14.05
C GLU A 117 -20.86 12.85 -14.77
N CYS A 118 -20.08 11.86 -14.34
CA CYS A 118 -18.76 11.58 -14.90
C CYS A 118 -18.87 11.22 -16.40
N TYR A 119 -18.14 11.96 -17.23
CA TYR A 119 -17.92 11.66 -18.64
C TYR A 119 -16.62 10.89 -18.86
N TYR A 120 -15.60 11.17 -18.05
CA TYR A 120 -14.29 10.54 -18.15
C TYR A 120 -13.89 9.92 -16.82
N LEU A 121 -13.49 8.65 -16.85
CA LEU A 121 -13.06 7.88 -15.69
C LEU A 121 -11.55 7.68 -15.76
N HIS A 122 -10.79 8.52 -15.06
CA HIS A 122 -9.34 8.47 -15.03
C HIS A 122 -8.85 7.22 -14.30
N ARG A 123 -7.88 6.52 -14.90
CA ARG A 123 -7.29 5.27 -14.37
C ARG A 123 -8.32 4.17 -14.06
N ALA A 124 -9.43 4.15 -14.78
CA ALA A 124 -10.46 3.12 -14.65
C ALA A 124 -9.87 1.71 -14.83
N LEU A 125 -9.01 1.52 -15.82
CA LEU A 125 -8.28 0.26 -16.03
C LEU A 125 -6.81 0.46 -15.70
N GLU A 126 -6.26 -0.38 -14.82
CA GLU A 126 -4.86 -0.32 -14.40
C GLU A 126 -4.12 -1.63 -14.60
N THR A 127 -2.81 -1.55 -14.85
CA THR A 127 -1.94 -2.69 -15.16
C THR A 127 -0.73 -2.84 -14.21
N TRP A 128 -0.88 -2.47 -12.93
CA TRP A 128 0.24 -2.45 -11.96
C TRP A 128 0.99 -3.78 -11.83
N LEU A 129 0.31 -4.84 -11.37
CA LEU A 129 0.95 -6.13 -11.04
C LEU A 129 0.55 -7.26 -12.00
N VAL A 130 -0.61 -7.12 -12.64
CA VAL A 130 -1.21 -8.16 -13.48
C VAL A 130 -1.75 -7.55 -14.77
N PRO A 131 -1.77 -8.31 -15.88
CA PRO A 131 -2.44 -7.88 -17.09
C PRO A 131 -3.93 -7.60 -16.81
N PRO A 132 -4.54 -6.66 -17.54
CA PRO A 132 -5.95 -6.34 -17.35
C PRO A 132 -6.85 -7.53 -17.71
N ASP A 133 -7.87 -7.75 -16.88
CA ASP A 133 -8.94 -8.71 -17.16
C ASP A 133 -10.04 -8.01 -17.98
N PHE A 134 -9.92 -8.11 -19.31
CA PHE A 134 -10.86 -7.48 -20.22
C PHE A 134 -12.28 -8.07 -20.16
N TYR A 135 -12.46 -9.28 -19.63
CA TYR A 135 -13.79 -9.87 -19.45
C TYR A 135 -14.50 -9.21 -18.27
N PHE A 136 -13.81 -9.10 -17.14
CA PHE A 136 -14.30 -8.34 -15.99
C PHE A 136 -14.57 -6.87 -16.37
N ALA A 137 -13.64 -6.23 -17.10
CA ALA A 137 -13.85 -4.86 -17.55
C ALA A 137 -15.12 -4.73 -18.43
N LYS A 138 -15.36 -5.68 -19.36
CA LYS A 138 -16.57 -5.73 -20.19
C LYS A 138 -17.83 -5.88 -19.34
N GLU A 139 -17.82 -6.78 -18.35
CA GLU A 139 -18.93 -6.98 -17.41
C GLU A 139 -19.25 -5.69 -16.64
N MET A 140 -18.23 -5.02 -16.10
CA MET A 140 -18.41 -3.76 -15.35
C MET A 140 -18.94 -2.63 -16.23
N MET A 141 -18.43 -2.50 -17.46
CA MET A 141 -18.93 -1.52 -18.43
C MET A 141 -20.41 -1.78 -18.78
N GLN A 142 -20.79 -3.05 -18.91
CA GLN A 142 -22.19 -3.45 -19.13
C GLN A 142 -23.07 -3.14 -17.91
N LYS A 143 -22.57 -3.37 -16.69
CA LYS A 143 -23.29 -3.09 -15.45
C LYS A 143 -23.60 -1.61 -15.25
N ILE A 144 -22.66 -0.73 -15.62
CA ILE A 144 -22.88 0.73 -15.58
C ILE A 144 -23.96 1.14 -16.60
N ASP A 145 -23.98 0.50 -17.77
CA ASP A 145 -24.93 0.75 -18.87
C ASP A 145 -24.96 2.24 -19.30
N ARG A 146 -23.78 2.85 -19.45
CA ARG A 146 -23.64 4.25 -19.91
C ARG A 146 -22.74 4.32 -21.15
N PRO A 147 -23.33 4.46 -22.35
CA PRO A 147 -22.60 4.31 -23.61
C PRO A 147 -21.67 5.49 -23.95
N ASN A 148 -21.69 6.57 -23.17
CA ASN A 148 -20.92 7.79 -23.44
C ASN A 148 -19.76 8.03 -22.45
N ILE A 149 -19.48 7.07 -21.57
CA ILE A 149 -18.33 7.17 -20.66
C ILE A 149 -17.05 6.83 -21.41
N VAL A 150 -16.03 7.65 -21.18
CA VAL A 150 -14.66 7.42 -21.64
C VAL A 150 -13.87 6.82 -20.49
N TYR A 151 -13.37 5.59 -20.67
CA TYR A 151 -12.59 4.89 -19.66
C TYR A 151 -11.09 5.11 -19.92
N GLY A 152 -10.40 5.72 -18.97
CA GLY A 152 -8.96 5.91 -19.01
C GLY A 152 -8.22 4.65 -18.59
N MET A 153 -7.15 4.33 -19.32
CA MET A 153 -6.24 3.25 -18.98
C MET A 153 -4.93 3.82 -18.45
N PHE A 154 -4.44 3.26 -17.34
CA PHE A 154 -3.14 3.56 -16.75
C PHE A 154 -2.21 2.37 -16.91
N ILE A 155 -1.10 2.60 -17.60
CA ILE A 155 -0.06 1.60 -17.85
C ILE A 155 1.12 1.95 -16.95
N ALA A 156 1.21 1.29 -15.81
CA ALA A 156 2.22 1.60 -14.79
C ALA A 156 3.61 1.07 -15.15
N GLU A 157 3.67 -0.08 -15.82
CA GLU A 157 4.89 -0.73 -16.29
C GLU A 157 4.63 -1.30 -17.69
N ALA A 158 5.60 -1.17 -18.59
CA ALA A 158 5.56 -1.93 -19.83
C ALA A 158 5.70 -3.41 -19.45
N LEU A 159 4.60 -4.16 -19.48
CA LEU A 159 4.60 -5.61 -19.35
C LEU A 159 5.66 -6.16 -20.30
N ASN A 160 6.72 -6.77 -19.76
CA ASN A 160 7.81 -7.38 -20.53
C ASN A 160 7.58 -8.89 -20.60
#